data_AF-F9QE89-F1
#
_entry.id   AF-F9QE89-F1
#
_cell.length_a   1.000
_cell.length_b   1.000
_cell.length_c   1.000
_cell.angle_alpha   90.00
_cell.angle_beta   90.00
_cell.angle_gamma   90.00
#
_symmetry.space_group_name_H-M   'P 1'
#
loop_
_entity.id
_entity.type
_entity.pdbx_description
1 polymer ?
#
loop_
_entity_poly.entity_id
_entity_poly.type
_entity_poly.pdbx_seq_one_letter_code
_entity_poly.pdbx_strand_id
1 'polypeptide(L)'
;MKYKNRLIESKILERQKVIGGLVIEGVKACGKSTIAKYFSNTILEFQDPNKSNFYKRIIDSTPSELLKNPKPILFDEWQNFPKIWNAVRKYIDDNNSKGEFLFTGSIVKKDDNLHLGIGRITYLKMYPMSLFEMNESNGTISLKQLFESDYSPTPKLCEKNFDKLVFNICRDGWPSNLTIDEEN
;
A
#
# COMPACT_ATOMS: atom_id res chain seq x y z
N MET A 1 7.18 -1.97 17.86
CA MET A 1 8.08 -1.75 16.70
C MET A 1 7.81 -0.35 16.15
N LYS A 2 8.85 0.46 15.91
CA LYS A 2 8.68 1.80 15.31
C LYS A 2 8.40 1.63 13.81
N TYR A 3 7.47 2.42 13.27
CA TYR A 3 7.21 2.46 11.83
C TYR A 3 8.51 2.78 11.07
N LYS A 4 8.76 2.08 9.96
CA LYS A 4 9.90 2.30 9.09
C LYS A 4 9.43 2.84 7.75
N ASN A 5 9.98 3.98 7.36
CA ASN A 5 9.59 4.64 6.13
C ASN A 5 9.82 3.73 4.93
N ARG A 6 8.87 3.72 4.01
CA ARG A 6 8.88 2.90 2.80
C ARG A 6 9.03 3.76 1.56
N LEU A 7 9.73 3.25 0.56
CA LEU A 7 9.93 3.97 -0.72
C LEU A 7 8.62 4.22 -1.46
N ILE A 8 7.58 3.42 -1.18
CA ILE A 8 6.27 3.54 -1.80
C ILE A 8 5.49 4.77 -1.33
N GLU A 9 5.86 5.39 -0.20
CA GLU A 9 5.18 6.55 0.38
C GLU A 9 5.12 7.74 -0.58
N SER A 10 6.23 8.04 -1.27
CA SER A 10 6.25 9.11 -2.27
C SER A 10 5.23 8.86 -3.37
N LYS A 11 5.12 7.62 -3.85
CA LYS A 11 4.14 7.21 -4.86
C LYS A 11 2.70 7.24 -4.37
N ILE A 12 2.46 7.07 -3.06
CA ILE A 12 1.13 7.23 -2.46
C ILE A 12 0.76 8.71 -2.49
N LEU A 13 1.64 9.58 -1.96
CA LEU A 13 1.43 11.01 -1.91
C LEU A 13 1.24 11.63 -3.30
N GLU A 14 2.05 11.23 -4.29
CA GLU A 14 1.90 11.67 -5.68
C GLU A 14 0.53 11.31 -6.25
N ARG A 15 0.05 10.09 -6.02
CA ARG A 15 -1.27 9.65 -6.51
C ARG A 15 -2.43 10.34 -5.79
N GLN A 16 -2.32 10.55 -4.48
CA GLN A 16 -3.35 11.25 -3.71
C GLN A 16 -3.57 12.70 -4.18
N LYS A 17 -2.56 13.34 -4.79
CA LYS A 17 -2.69 14.68 -5.38
C LYS A 17 -3.58 14.74 -6.63
N VAL A 18 -3.78 13.61 -7.30
CA VAL A 18 -4.43 13.59 -8.63
C VAL A 18 -5.64 12.66 -8.72
N ILE A 19 -5.74 11.64 -7.87
CA ILE A 19 -6.79 10.62 -7.90
C ILE A 19 -7.61 10.67 -6.60
N GLY A 20 -8.92 10.46 -6.69
CA GLY A 20 -9.84 10.44 -5.53
C GLY A 20 -9.66 9.23 -4.61
N GLY A 21 -9.40 8.05 -5.18
CA GLY A 21 -9.15 6.82 -4.44
C GLY A 21 -7.87 6.07 -4.84
N LEU A 22 -7.22 5.43 -3.87
CA LEU A 22 -6.01 4.64 -4.11
C LEU A 22 -6.17 3.23 -3.52
N VAL A 23 -5.99 2.21 -4.35
CA VAL A 23 -5.89 0.82 -3.92
C VAL A 23 -4.43 0.45 -3.74
N ILE A 24 -4.05 0.07 -2.52
CA ILE A 24 -2.74 -0.50 -2.21
C ILE A 24 -2.88 -2.01 -2.22
N GLU A 25 -2.39 -2.64 -3.29
CA GLU A 25 -2.48 -4.08 -3.51
C GLU A 25 -1.14 -4.78 -3.32
N GLY A 26 -1.16 -6.06 -3.00
CA GLY A 26 0.06 -6.85 -2.83
C GLY A 26 -0.18 -8.10 -2.00
N VAL A 27 0.87 -8.93 -1.90
CA VAL A 27 0.86 -10.18 -1.12
C VAL A 27 0.50 -9.94 0.35
N LYS A 28 -0.05 -10.95 1.03
CA LYS A 28 -0.32 -10.86 2.47
C LYS A 28 0.97 -10.55 3.24
N ALA A 29 0.84 -9.89 4.38
CA ALA A 29 1.95 -9.51 5.27
C ALA A 29 3.01 -8.53 4.73
N CYS A 30 2.90 -7.99 3.51
CA CYS A 30 3.89 -6.98 3.03
C CYS A 30 3.73 -5.56 3.61
N GLY A 31 2.83 -5.34 4.57
CA GLY A 31 2.67 -4.06 5.28
C GLY A 31 1.65 -3.08 4.67
N LYS A 32 0.75 -3.53 3.79
CA LYS A 32 -0.29 -2.72 3.13
C LYS A 32 -1.20 -1.99 4.12
N SER A 33 -1.81 -2.74 5.03
CA SER A 33 -2.71 -2.15 6.04
C SER A 33 -1.94 -1.18 6.94
N THR A 34 -0.69 -1.48 7.31
CA THR A 34 0.15 -0.59 8.13
C THR A 34 0.38 0.76 7.46
N ILE A 35 0.81 0.77 6.19
CA ILE A 35 1.05 2.03 5.47
C ILE A 35 -0.25 2.76 5.17
N ALA A 36 -1.32 2.04 4.81
CA ALA A 36 -2.59 2.68 4.51
C ALA A 36 -3.19 3.36 5.75
N LYS A 37 -3.06 2.72 6.93
CA LYS A 37 -3.46 3.30 8.22
C LYS A 37 -2.70 4.59 8.52
N TYR A 38 -1.40 4.62 8.20
CA TYR A 38 -0.55 5.81 8.38
C TYR A 38 -1.02 7.01 7.56
N PHE A 39 -1.58 6.79 6.36
CA PHE A 39 -2.11 7.85 5.49
C PHE A 39 -3.62 8.10 5.65
N SER A 40 -4.27 7.54 6.67
CA SER A 40 -5.73 7.65 6.87
C SER A 40 -6.08 8.30 8.20
N ASN A 41 -7.15 9.09 8.20
CA ASN A 41 -7.75 9.66 9.42
C ASN A 41 -8.89 8.79 9.97
N THR A 42 -9.52 7.99 9.11
CA THR A 42 -10.54 7.00 9.50
C THR A 42 -10.17 5.63 8.97
N ILE A 43 -10.33 4.59 9.79
CA ILE A 43 -10.04 3.20 9.44
C ILE A 43 -11.30 2.36 9.59
N LEU A 44 -11.73 1.72 8.50
CA LEU A 44 -12.85 0.80 8.45
C LEU A 44 -12.33 -0.60 8.09
N GLU A 45 -12.22 -1.47 9.10
CA GLU A 45 -11.66 -2.81 8.96
C GLU A 45 -12.75 -3.85 8.72
N PHE A 46 -12.94 -4.27 7.48
CA PHE A 46 -14.05 -5.15 7.11
C PHE A 46 -13.86 -6.63 7.47
N GLN A 47 -12.64 -7.01 7.85
CA GLN A 47 -12.34 -8.34 8.38
C GLN A 47 -12.60 -8.47 9.89
N ASP A 48 -12.92 -7.38 10.60
CA ASP A 48 -13.21 -7.43 12.04
C ASP A 48 -14.52 -8.21 12.29
N PRO A 49 -14.47 -9.40 12.93
CA PRO A 49 -15.65 -10.24 13.14
C PRO A 49 -16.70 -9.55 14.01
N ASN A 50 -16.29 -8.64 14.91
CA ASN A 50 -17.20 -7.93 15.80
C ASN A 50 -18.02 -6.86 15.06
N LYS A 51 -17.51 -6.35 13.93
CA LYS A 51 -18.13 -5.26 13.16
C LYS A 51 -18.65 -5.69 11.79
N SER A 52 -18.31 -6.88 11.33
CA SER A 52 -18.68 -7.38 9.99
C SER A 52 -20.20 -7.26 9.72
N ASN A 53 -21.05 -7.69 10.66
CA ASN A 53 -22.51 -7.58 10.53
C ASN A 53 -23.00 -6.12 10.50
N PHE A 54 -22.35 -5.23 11.26
CA PHE A 54 -22.68 -3.81 11.28
C PHE A 54 -22.34 -3.15 9.93
N TYR A 55 -21.12 -3.39 9.42
CA TYR A 55 -20.71 -2.87 8.11
C TYR A 55 -21.59 -3.41 6.99
N LYS A 56 -21.93 -4.70 7.02
CA LYS A 56 -22.84 -5.31 6.04
C LYS A 56 -24.17 -4.55 5.95
N ARG A 57 -24.82 -4.32 7.10
CA ARG A 57 -26.10 -3.61 7.16
C ARG A 57 -26.02 -2.21 6.56
N ILE A 58 -25.01 -1.42 6.96
CA ILE A 58 -24.85 -0.05 6.46
C ILE A 58 -24.53 -0.03 4.97
N ILE A 59 -23.67 -0.92 4.50
CA ILE A 59 -23.27 -0.95 3.08
C ILE A 59 -24.43 -1.41 2.19
N ASP A 60 -25.28 -2.31 2.69
CA ASP A 60 -26.46 -2.78 1.96
C ASP A 60 -27.59 -1.73 1.92
N SER A 61 -27.74 -0.91 2.97
CA SER A 61 -28.80 0.12 3.02
C SER A 61 -28.36 1.49 2.52
N THR A 62 -27.28 2.02 3.09
CA THR A 62 -26.90 3.44 3.03
C THR A 62 -25.37 3.60 3.07
N PRO A 63 -24.63 3.11 2.05
CA PRO A 63 -23.17 3.12 2.03
C PRO A 63 -22.56 4.54 2.08
N SER A 64 -23.31 5.56 1.65
CA SER A 64 -22.91 6.97 1.70
C SER A 64 -22.65 7.47 3.12
N GLU A 65 -23.27 6.87 4.15
CA GLU A 65 -23.01 7.26 5.55
C GLU A 65 -21.55 6.99 5.96
N LEU A 66 -20.94 5.92 5.44
CA LEU A 66 -19.53 5.63 5.72
C LEU A 66 -18.60 6.68 5.11
N LEU A 67 -19.02 7.37 4.06
CA LEU A 67 -18.21 8.38 3.34
C LEU A 67 -18.20 9.75 4.02
N LYS A 68 -19.06 9.95 5.04
CA LYS A 68 -19.11 11.19 5.83
C LYS A 68 -18.05 11.26 6.93
N ASN A 69 -17.34 10.16 7.18
CA ASN A 69 -16.28 10.12 8.17
C ASN A 69 -15.09 11.04 7.79
N PRO A 70 -14.23 11.43 8.75
CA PRO A 70 -13.02 12.20 8.46
C PRO A 70 -12.12 11.53 7.41
N LYS A 71 -11.75 12.27 6.37
CA LYS A 71 -10.89 11.79 5.28
C LYS A 71 -9.41 12.09 5.57
N PRO A 72 -8.46 11.28 5.05
CA PRO A 72 -8.68 10.13 4.16
C PRO A 72 -9.27 8.93 4.89
N ILE A 73 -10.20 8.22 4.25
CA ILE A 73 -10.84 7.02 4.80
C ILE A 73 -10.17 5.78 4.21
N LEU A 74 -9.72 4.86 5.07
CA LEU A 74 -9.23 3.54 4.69
C LEU A 74 -10.36 2.50 4.77
N PHE A 75 -10.62 1.81 3.67
CA PHE A 75 -11.40 0.57 3.61
C PHE A 75 -10.46 -0.63 3.52
N ASP A 76 -10.22 -1.30 4.65
CA ASP A 76 -9.33 -2.46 4.72
C ASP A 76 -10.08 -3.75 4.39
N GLU A 77 -9.48 -4.57 3.52
CA GLU A 77 -10.08 -5.75 2.90
C GLU A 77 -11.43 -5.44 2.21
N TRP A 78 -11.43 -4.37 1.40
CA TRP A 78 -12.64 -3.82 0.75
C TRP A 78 -13.41 -4.82 -0.12
N GLN A 79 -12.74 -5.84 -0.64
CA GLN A 79 -13.34 -6.87 -1.49
C GLN A 79 -14.40 -7.71 -0.75
N ASN A 80 -14.42 -7.69 0.59
CA ASN A 80 -15.47 -8.30 1.38
C ASN A 80 -16.82 -7.58 1.22
N PHE A 81 -16.79 -6.30 0.80
CA PHE A 81 -17.98 -5.47 0.61
C PHE A 81 -17.91 -4.65 -0.69
N PRO A 82 -17.99 -5.29 -1.88
CA PRO A 82 -17.77 -4.60 -3.17
C PRO A 82 -18.69 -3.40 -3.43
N LYS A 83 -19.89 -3.34 -2.81
CA LYS A 83 -20.80 -2.21 -2.93
C LYS A 83 -20.18 -0.87 -2.50
N ILE A 84 -19.20 -0.87 -1.58
CA ILE A 84 -18.51 0.35 -1.16
C ILE A 84 -17.75 1.01 -2.31
N TRP A 85 -17.25 0.20 -3.25
CA TRP A 85 -16.53 0.67 -4.44
C TRP A 85 -17.39 1.61 -5.28
N ASN A 86 -18.62 1.19 -5.57
CA ASN A 86 -19.57 1.97 -6.36
C ASN A 86 -19.99 3.25 -5.64
N ALA A 87 -20.18 3.19 -4.32
CA ALA A 87 -20.49 4.36 -3.50
C ALA A 87 -19.36 5.39 -3.53
N VAL A 88 -18.11 4.96 -3.35
CA VAL A 88 -16.93 5.84 -3.42
C VAL A 88 -16.76 6.40 -4.83
N ARG A 89 -16.92 5.58 -5.87
CA ARG A 89 -16.82 6.05 -7.26
C ARG A 89 -17.81 7.18 -7.55
N LYS A 90 -19.08 6.98 -7.18
CA LYS A 90 -20.12 8.02 -7.31
C LYS A 90 -19.77 9.27 -6.51
N TYR A 91 -19.28 9.11 -5.28
CA TYR A 91 -18.85 10.24 -4.46
C TYR A 91 -17.73 11.06 -5.12
N ILE A 92 -16.71 10.40 -5.68
CA ILE A 92 -15.61 11.07 -6.38
C ILE A 92 -16.13 11.82 -7.61
N ASP A 93 -17.07 11.23 -8.36
CA ASP A 93 -17.72 11.89 -9.50
C ASP A 93 -18.46 13.17 -9.08
N ASP A 94 -19.26 13.08 -8.02
CA ASP A 94 -20.11 14.18 -7.56
C ASP A 94 -19.30 15.34 -6.93
N ASN A 95 -18.10 15.06 -6.37
CA ASN A 95 -17.32 16.03 -5.58
C ASN A 95 -15.95 16.40 -6.18
N ASN A 96 -15.53 15.74 -7.27
CA ASN A 96 -14.18 15.88 -7.83
C ASN A 96 -13.06 15.70 -6.77
N SER A 97 -13.28 14.76 -5.85
CA SER A 97 -12.43 14.47 -4.70
C SER A 97 -11.03 14.01 -5.10
N LYS A 98 -10.02 14.35 -4.28
CA LYS A 98 -8.62 13.92 -4.45
C LYS A 98 -8.03 13.47 -3.11
N GLY A 99 -7.42 12.30 -3.09
CA GLY A 99 -6.72 11.75 -1.92
C GLY A 99 -7.61 11.37 -0.74
N GLU A 100 -8.93 11.30 -0.92
CA GLU A 100 -9.89 11.12 0.17
C GLU A 100 -10.10 9.65 0.54
N PHE A 101 -9.77 8.71 -0.34
CA PHE A 101 -10.06 7.29 -0.12
C PHE A 101 -8.83 6.40 -0.34
N LEU A 102 -8.62 5.49 0.59
CA LEU A 102 -7.62 4.44 0.54
C LEU A 102 -8.32 3.08 0.64
N PHE A 103 -7.82 2.12 -0.13
CA PHE A 103 -8.28 0.75 -0.10
C PHE A 103 -7.09 -0.17 0.08
N THR A 104 -7.24 -1.18 0.91
CA THR A 104 -6.29 -2.29 0.99
C THR A 104 -7.01 -3.60 0.71
N GLY A 105 -6.32 -4.49 0.03
CA GLY A 105 -6.83 -5.83 -0.24
C GLY A 105 -5.69 -6.74 -0.67
N SER A 106 -5.81 -8.02 -0.35
CA SER A 106 -5.02 -9.05 -1.01
C SER A 106 -5.34 -9.09 -2.50
N ILE A 107 -4.41 -9.60 -3.33
CA ILE A 107 -4.48 -9.59 -4.80
C ILE A 107 -5.91 -9.89 -5.27
N VAL A 108 -6.60 -8.85 -5.68
CA VAL A 108 -7.99 -8.92 -6.10
C VAL A 108 -7.95 -9.59 -7.47
N LYS A 109 -8.61 -10.74 -7.63
CA LYS A 109 -9.00 -11.18 -8.98
C LYS A 109 -9.78 -10.01 -9.55
N LYS A 110 -9.22 -9.31 -10.55
CA LYS A 110 -9.92 -8.25 -11.26
C LYS A 110 -11.21 -8.88 -11.76
N ASP A 111 -12.31 -8.60 -11.06
CA ASP A 111 -13.62 -8.99 -11.53
C ASP A 111 -13.85 -8.09 -12.75
N ASP A 112 -13.92 -8.67 -13.94
CA ASP A 112 -14.04 -7.93 -15.20
C ASP A 112 -15.31 -7.06 -15.24
N ASN A 113 -16.25 -7.31 -14.33
CA ASN A 113 -17.48 -6.55 -14.11
C ASN A 113 -17.29 -5.28 -13.28
N LEU A 114 -16.18 -5.16 -12.54
CA LEU A 114 -15.83 -3.88 -11.91
C LEU A 114 -15.27 -2.97 -13.00
N HIS A 115 -16.07 -2.00 -13.44
CA HIS A 115 -15.54 -0.87 -14.19
C HIS A 115 -14.29 -0.35 -13.49
N LEU A 116 -13.15 -0.39 -14.19
CA LEU A 116 -11.78 -0.21 -13.69
C LEU A 116 -11.48 1.14 -13.00
N GLY A 117 -12.51 1.92 -12.63
CA GLY A 117 -12.35 3.17 -11.90
C GLY A 117 -11.49 4.18 -12.64
N ILE A 118 -11.37 4.04 -13.97
CA ILE A 118 -10.42 4.78 -14.80
C ILE A 118 -10.57 6.28 -14.52
N GLY A 119 -9.48 6.90 -14.06
CA GLY A 119 -9.40 8.32 -13.68
C GLY A 119 -9.84 8.68 -12.25
N ARG A 120 -10.51 7.79 -11.52
CA ARG A 120 -11.07 8.06 -10.17
C ARG A 120 -10.41 7.27 -9.06
N ILE A 121 -10.12 6.01 -9.34
CA ILE A 121 -9.45 5.09 -8.43
C ILE A 121 -8.32 4.41 -9.20
N THR A 122 -7.13 4.38 -8.62
CA THR A 122 -5.96 3.75 -9.23
C THR A 122 -5.36 2.70 -8.31
N TYR A 123 -4.61 1.77 -8.89
CA TYR A 123 -3.93 0.71 -8.18
C TYR A 123 -2.45 1.04 -8.01
N LEU A 124 -1.93 0.72 -6.83
CA LEU A 124 -0.54 0.81 -6.46
C LEU A 124 -0.09 -0.51 -5.84
N LYS A 125 0.73 -1.23 -6.60
CA LYS A 125 1.29 -2.50 -6.16
C LYS A 125 2.42 -2.28 -5.15
N MET A 126 2.31 -2.95 -4.02
CA MET A 126 3.25 -2.94 -2.91
C MET A 126 3.93 -4.30 -2.78
N TYR A 127 5.25 -4.26 -2.76
CA TYR A 127 6.11 -5.42 -2.59
C TYR A 127 6.61 -5.51 -1.14
N PRO A 128 7.18 -6.66 -0.73
CA PRO A 128 8.04 -6.72 0.45
C PRO A 128 9.14 -5.65 0.41
N MET A 129 9.76 -5.41 1.55
CA MET A 129 10.81 -4.40 1.72
C MET A 129 12.03 -4.76 0.87
N SER A 130 12.56 -3.77 0.16
CA SER A 130 13.86 -3.90 -0.51
C SER A 130 15.00 -3.92 0.52
N LEU A 131 16.18 -4.41 0.12
CA LEU A 131 17.39 -4.33 0.95
C LEU A 131 17.68 -2.88 1.38
N PHE A 132 17.40 -1.90 0.52
CA PHE A 132 17.55 -0.49 0.87
C PHE A 132 16.58 -0.08 1.99
N GLU A 133 15.29 -0.42 1.89
CA GLU A 133 14.31 -0.19 2.95
C GLU A 133 14.66 -0.94 4.25
N MET A 134 15.39 -2.05 4.16
CA MET A 134 15.88 -2.81 5.33
C MET A 134 17.19 -2.26 5.91
N ASN A 135 17.81 -1.22 5.31
CA ASN A 135 19.16 -0.73 5.63
C ASN A 135 20.29 -1.75 5.36
N GLU A 136 20.01 -2.75 4.54
CA GLU A 136 20.97 -3.73 4.06
C GLU A 136 21.67 -3.27 2.77
N SER A 137 21.10 -2.29 2.08
CA SER A 137 21.78 -1.58 0.99
C SER A 137 21.94 -0.12 1.38
N ASN A 138 23.11 0.44 1.10
CA ASN A 138 23.44 1.83 1.41
C ASN A 138 22.98 2.82 0.31
N GLY A 139 22.46 2.33 -0.81
CA GLY A 139 21.97 3.17 -1.91
C GLY A 139 23.04 4.04 -2.57
N THR A 140 24.33 3.73 -2.41
CA THR A 140 25.45 4.51 -2.98
C THR A 140 25.47 4.51 -4.51
N ILE A 141 24.93 3.46 -5.12
CA ILE A 141 24.74 3.35 -6.57
C ILE A 141 23.25 3.36 -6.86
N SER A 142 22.81 4.28 -7.71
CA SER A 142 21.42 4.38 -8.13
C SER A 142 21.20 3.69 -9.46
N LEU A 143 20.34 2.67 -9.48
CA LEU A 143 19.96 1.99 -10.72
C LEU A 143 19.23 2.91 -11.70
N LYS A 144 18.46 3.89 -11.20
CA LYS A 144 17.79 4.88 -12.06
C LYS A 144 18.81 5.76 -12.76
N GLN A 145 19.78 6.27 -12.01
CA GLN A 145 20.77 7.20 -12.55
C GLN A 145 21.72 6.51 -13.52
N LEU A 146 21.93 5.18 -13.44
CA LEU A 146 22.70 4.42 -14.44
C LEU A 146 22.17 4.56 -15.88
N PHE A 147 20.93 5.00 -16.07
CA PHE A 147 20.34 5.26 -17.38
C PHE A 147 20.33 6.75 -17.76
N GLU A 148 20.86 7.63 -16.90
CA GLU A 148 21.03 9.07 -17.16
C GLU A 148 22.40 9.29 -17.81
N SER A 149 22.46 10.08 -18.89
CA SER A 149 23.68 10.26 -19.72
C SER A 149 24.87 10.82 -18.94
N ASP A 150 24.60 11.58 -17.88
CA ASP A 150 25.60 12.34 -17.15
C ASP A 150 26.01 11.66 -15.82
N TYR A 151 25.53 10.43 -15.59
CA TYR A 151 25.83 9.68 -14.39
C TYR A 151 27.03 8.74 -14.61
N SER A 152 28.15 9.08 -13.99
CA SER A 152 29.38 8.28 -14.00
C SER A 152 29.72 7.79 -12.59
N PRO A 153 29.09 6.70 -12.10
CA PRO A 153 29.33 6.21 -10.75
C PRO A 153 30.73 5.60 -10.64
N THR A 154 31.39 5.84 -9.50
CA THR A 154 32.63 5.13 -9.18
C THR A 154 32.30 3.75 -8.60
N PRO A 155 33.02 2.67 -9.00
CA PRO A 155 32.85 1.36 -8.40
C PRO A 155 32.98 1.42 -6.87
N LYS A 156 32.08 0.74 -6.17
CA LYS A 156 32.09 0.62 -4.71
C LYS A 156 32.27 -0.84 -4.31
N LEU A 157 33.09 -1.06 -3.30
CA LEU A 157 33.19 -2.37 -2.68
C LEU A 157 31.97 -2.60 -1.79
N CYS A 158 31.40 -3.79 -1.90
CA CYS A 158 30.40 -4.25 -0.94
C CYS A 158 31.14 -4.73 0.30
N GLU A 159 30.91 -4.09 1.45
CA GLU A 159 31.53 -4.48 2.73
C GLU A 159 30.94 -5.79 3.29
N LYS A 160 29.87 -6.31 2.69
CA LYS A 160 29.22 -7.54 3.13
C LYS A 160 29.92 -8.76 2.54
N ASN A 161 30.17 -9.75 3.40
CA ASN A 161 30.63 -11.06 2.96
C ASN A 161 29.50 -11.85 2.26
N PHE A 162 29.88 -12.95 1.60
CA PHE A 162 28.96 -13.81 0.88
C PHE A 162 27.86 -14.37 1.78
N ASP A 163 28.20 -14.82 2.99
CA ASP A 163 27.25 -15.41 3.94
C ASP A 163 26.15 -14.41 4.33
N LYS A 164 26.51 -13.15 4.59
CA LYS A 164 25.55 -12.06 4.88
C LYS A 164 24.64 -11.78 3.69
N LEU A 165 25.12 -11.94 2.45
CA LEU A 165 24.28 -11.80 1.26
C LEU A 165 23.28 -12.95 1.15
N VAL A 166 23.74 -14.19 1.34
CA VAL A 166 22.89 -15.39 1.36
C VAL A 166 21.82 -15.27 2.44
N PHE A 167 22.22 -14.91 3.66
CA PHE A 167 21.28 -14.67 4.77
C PHE A 167 20.21 -13.63 4.41
N ASN A 168 20.62 -12.49 3.85
CA ASN A 168 19.69 -11.43 3.46
C ASN A 168 18.69 -11.86 2.39
N ILE A 169 19.09 -12.74 1.47
CA ILE A 169 18.20 -13.33 0.47
C ILE A 169 17.22 -14.28 1.17
N CYS A 170 17.69 -15.19 2.01
CA CYS A 170 16.84 -16.18 2.70
C CYS A 170 15.88 -15.55 3.73
N ARG A 171 16.29 -14.45 4.39
CA ARG A 171 15.44 -13.70 5.33
C ARG A 171 14.25 -13.04 4.63
N ASP A 172 14.32 -12.83 3.32
CA ASP A 172 13.34 -12.09 2.51
C ASP A 172 13.13 -10.62 2.95
N GLY A 173 12.24 -9.93 2.24
CA GLY A 173 11.84 -8.55 2.51
C GLY A 173 10.62 -8.40 3.43
N TRP A 174 10.17 -9.45 4.13
CA TRP A 174 8.95 -9.35 4.94
C TRP A 174 9.16 -8.37 6.11
N PRO A 175 8.24 -7.42 6.37
CA PRO A 175 8.36 -6.51 7.50
C PRO A 175 8.48 -7.21 8.86
N SER A 176 7.87 -8.40 9.02
CA SER A 176 7.99 -9.24 10.22
C SER A 176 9.41 -9.76 10.45
N ASN A 177 10.20 -9.91 9.39
CA ASN A 177 11.52 -10.53 9.45
C ASN A 177 12.62 -9.53 9.80
N LEU A 178 12.26 -8.25 10.01
CA LEU A 178 13.21 -7.21 10.42
C LEU A 178 13.87 -7.47 11.78
N THR A 179 13.28 -8.31 12.63
CA THR A 179 13.85 -8.70 13.94
C THR A 179 14.55 -10.06 13.92
N ILE A 180 14.62 -10.73 12.76
CA ILE A 180 15.30 -12.02 12.67
C ILE A 180 16.80 -11.74 12.53
N ASP A 181 17.53 -12.10 13.57
CA ASP A 181 18.99 -12.06 13.61
C ASP A 181 19.59 -13.32 12.97
N GLU A 182 20.84 -13.25 12.55
CA GLU A 182 21.59 -14.32 11.85
C GLU A 182 21.73 -15.63 12.64
N GLU A 183 21.52 -15.58 13.96
CA GLU A 183 21.68 -16.72 14.86
C GLU A 183 20.41 -17.60 15.01
N ASN A 184 19.31 -17.26 14.31
CA ASN A 184 18.06 -18.03 14.31
C ASN A 184 17.87 -18.81 13.00
#